data_AF-A0A327QDZ4-F1
#
_entry.id   AF-A0A327QDZ4-F1
#
_cell.length_a   1.000
_cell.length_b   1.000
_cell.length_c   1.000
_cell.angle_alpha   90.00
_cell.angle_beta   90.00
_cell.angle_gamma   90.00
#
_symmetry.space_group_name_H-M   'P 1'
#
loop_
_entity.id
_entity.type
_entity.pdbx_description
1 polymer ?
#
loop_
_entity_poly.entity_id
_entity_poly.type
_entity_poly.pdbx_seq_one_letter_code
_entity_poly.pdbx_strand_id
1 'polypeptide(L)'
;MKKVLLGSAFLMLTHFAAKAQTNKIETTGNVGIGTTSPLQLLHIEAVTQPWVLIRSNTYTNNPSSLTIKGGLIFNQEFTDKTAGIAFAIPPGYHTPGLLFGTKLNYQVPSTSATDWSPRMFIHPAGSIGVGTVTPGAHAHSNSAYATYTATNKVLDFQDSTNFPVINMGRVIGNNTGKVGAIYFTNTLNQQDAHKQIAGLWSTVATSANSPTLSGGKLVFMTKAVNSGVQNNMTYDELGNLMIGTSTNTKNYRLAVNGTIGTTRVVVTTTGWADYVFADNYNLPSLQSLADFIKEHKHLPGIPSEKEVLENGLDVGEFNKAHLEKTEQLTLYTLQLEKKVAALEAAQAKKDEALQIQSNKLKDLENKLNQVLQQLEKSKQ
;
A
#
# COMPACT_ATOMS: atom_id res chain seq x y z
N MET A 1 -32.53 -107.31 -20.95
CA MET A 1 -31.88 -106.57 -19.85
C MET A 1 -31.97 -105.09 -20.20
N LYS A 2 -32.71 -104.30 -19.40
CA LYS A 2 -32.19 -103.19 -18.57
C LYS A 2 -31.55 -102.06 -19.40
N LYS A 3 -31.80 -100.76 -19.24
CA LYS A 3 -32.58 -99.90 -18.33
C LYS A 3 -32.09 -98.49 -18.72
N VAL A 4 -32.97 -97.48 -18.79
CA VAL A 4 -32.69 -96.07 -18.38
C VAL A 4 -31.72 -95.29 -19.32
N LEU A 5 -32.06 -94.15 -19.93
CA LEU A 5 -32.26 -92.85 -19.29
C LEU A 5 -33.26 -92.00 -20.08
N LEU A 6 -34.44 -91.80 -19.49
CA LEU A 6 -35.19 -90.56 -19.56
C LEU A 6 -34.49 -89.57 -18.61
N GLY A 7 -34.11 -88.38 -19.08
CA GLY A 7 -33.73 -87.27 -18.19
C GLY A 7 -32.48 -86.50 -18.63
N SER A 8 -32.66 -85.52 -19.50
CA SER A 8 -31.79 -84.31 -19.64
C SER A 8 -32.12 -83.41 -20.84
N ALA A 9 -33.27 -83.55 -21.51
CA ALA A 9 -33.67 -82.64 -22.60
C ALA A 9 -34.32 -81.31 -22.12
N PHE A 10 -34.29 -81.02 -20.82
CA PHE A 10 -34.83 -79.80 -20.22
C PHE A 10 -33.70 -79.13 -19.43
N LEU A 11 -33.43 -77.85 -19.73
CA LEU A 11 -32.30 -77.03 -19.25
C LEU A 11 -30.96 -77.14 -20.01
N MET A 12 -30.98 -76.82 -21.29
CA MET A 12 -29.94 -75.91 -21.82
C MET A 12 -30.65 -74.71 -22.46
N LEU A 13 -31.28 -73.89 -21.63
CA LEU A 13 -31.51 -72.48 -21.96
C LEU A 13 -30.15 -71.80 -21.80
N THR A 14 -29.28 -71.96 -22.80
CA THR A 14 -28.07 -71.15 -22.90
C THR A 14 -28.52 -69.70 -22.97
N HIS A 15 -28.22 -68.93 -21.94
CA HIS A 15 -28.33 -67.49 -21.97
C HIS A 15 -27.37 -66.98 -23.04
N PHE A 16 -27.84 -66.89 -24.29
CA PHE A 16 -27.25 -65.98 -25.25
C PHE A 16 -27.52 -64.57 -24.72
N ALA A 17 -26.62 -64.07 -23.89
CA ALA A 17 -26.47 -62.64 -23.71
C ALA A 17 -26.00 -62.08 -25.06
N ALA A 18 -26.94 -61.90 -25.99
CA ALA A 18 -26.71 -61.09 -27.15
C ALA A 18 -26.32 -59.72 -26.60
N LYS A 19 -25.05 -59.33 -26.77
CA LYS A 19 -24.64 -57.95 -26.55
C LYS A 19 -25.36 -57.15 -27.63
N ALA A 20 -26.59 -56.73 -27.33
CA ALA A 20 -27.36 -55.87 -28.21
C ALA A 20 -26.51 -54.65 -28.51
N GLN A 21 -26.42 -54.30 -29.79
CA GLN A 21 -25.68 -53.13 -30.22
C GLN A 21 -26.35 -51.91 -29.56
N THR A 22 -25.66 -51.31 -28.59
CA THR A 22 -26.12 -50.11 -27.91
C THR A 22 -25.82 -48.85 -28.72
N ASN A 23 -25.31 -48.97 -29.95
CA ASN A 23 -25.01 -47.84 -30.83
C ASN A 23 -25.99 -47.82 -31.99
N LYS A 24 -26.58 -46.68 -32.31
CA LYS A 24 -27.56 -46.55 -33.39
C LYS A 24 -27.26 -45.32 -34.24
N ILE A 25 -27.30 -45.48 -35.56
CA ILE A 25 -27.32 -44.35 -36.51
C ILE A 25 -28.73 -44.32 -37.09
N GLU A 26 -29.46 -43.25 -36.84
CA GLU A 26 -30.83 -43.07 -37.32
C GLU A 26 -30.87 -42.49 -38.73
N THR A 27 -31.95 -42.77 -39.47
CA THR A 27 -32.20 -42.14 -40.78
C THR A 27 -32.43 -40.63 -40.69
N THR A 28 -32.67 -40.12 -39.48
CA THR A 28 -32.76 -38.70 -39.14
C THR A 28 -31.40 -38.02 -39.01
N GLY A 29 -30.30 -38.81 -38.99
CA GLY A 29 -28.93 -38.31 -38.81
C GLY A 29 -28.42 -38.34 -37.37
N ASN A 30 -29.25 -38.71 -36.39
CA ASN A 30 -28.81 -38.86 -35.00
C ASN A 30 -27.91 -40.08 -34.82
N VAL A 31 -26.83 -39.92 -34.05
CA VAL A 31 -25.90 -40.98 -33.69
C VAL A 31 -25.91 -41.20 -32.19
N GLY A 32 -26.41 -42.37 -31.77
CA GLY A 32 -26.33 -42.87 -30.41
C GLY A 32 -25.10 -43.76 -30.22
N ILE A 33 -24.30 -43.48 -29.19
CA ILE A 33 -23.21 -44.35 -28.72
C ILE A 33 -23.54 -44.75 -27.28
N GLY A 34 -23.80 -46.03 -27.05
CA GLY A 34 -24.28 -46.53 -25.76
C GLY A 34 -25.79 -46.34 -25.52
N THR A 35 -26.51 -45.73 -26.46
CA THR A 35 -27.98 -45.61 -26.49
C THR A 35 -28.58 -45.96 -27.85
N THR A 36 -29.80 -46.52 -27.84
CA THR A 36 -30.58 -46.83 -29.06
C THR A 36 -31.69 -45.80 -29.33
N SER A 37 -31.81 -44.77 -28.49
CA SER A 37 -32.76 -43.67 -28.64
C SER A 37 -32.05 -42.33 -28.47
N PRO A 38 -31.19 -41.95 -29.43
CA PRO A 38 -30.45 -40.69 -29.35
C PRO A 38 -31.40 -39.48 -29.37
N LEU A 39 -31.25 -38.58 -28.38
CA LEU A 39 -32.07 -37.36 -28.26
C LEU A 39 -31.48 -36.15 -29.01
N GLN A 40 -30.24 -36.28 -29.50
CA GLN A 40 -29.48 -35.23 -30.18
C GLN A 40 -28.66 -35.87 -31.31
N LEU A 41 -28.11 -35.03 -32.19
CA LEU A 41 -27.27 -35.46 -33.32
C LEU A 41 -26.12 -36.38 -32.88
N LEU A 42 -25.56 -36.16 -31.69
CA LEU A 42 -24.66 -37.10 -31.02
C LEU A 42 -25.11 -37.29 -29.57
N HIS A 43 -25.54 -38.50 -29.21
CA HIS A 43 -25.93 -38.86 -27.85
C HIS A 43 -25.02 -39.99 -27.35
N ILE A 44 -24.18 -39.72 -26.34
CA ILE A 44 -23.32 -40.71 -25.69
C ILE A 44 -23.90 -41.02 -24.31
N GLU A 45 -24.29 -42.27 -24.05
CA GLU A 45 -24.95 -42.67 -22.81
C GLU A 45 -24.29 -43.94 -22.23
N ALA A 46 -24.09 -43.98 -20.92
CA ALA A 46 -23.64 -45.18 -20.21
C ALA A 46 -24.11 -45.13 -18.76
N VAL A 47 -24.34 -46.30 -18.14
CA VAL A 47 -24.75 -46.41 -16.72
C VAL A 47 -23.69 -45.92 -15.74
N THR A 48 -22.42 -45.89 -16.13
CA THR A 48 -21.31 -45.37 -15.33
C THR A 48 -20.29 -44.67 -16.21
N GLN A 49 -20.02 -43.38 -15.91
CA GLN A 49 -18.92 -42.58 -16.43
C GLN A 49 -18.75 -42.57 -17.97
N PRO A 50 -19.74 -42.08 -18.75
CA PRO A 50 -19.53 -41.83 -20.18
C PRO A 50 -18.49 -40.73 -20.38
N TRP A 51 -17.33 -41.07 -20.94
CA TRP A 51 -16.28 -40.12 -21.32
C TRP A 51 -16.06 -40.11 -22.83
N VAL A 52 -15.77 -38.94 -23.38
CA VAL A 52 -15.18 -38.80 -24.72
C VAL A 52 -13.66 -38.79 -24.56
N LEU A 53 -13.00 -39.91 -24.91
CA LEU A 53 -11.55 -39.99 -24.89
C LEU A 53 -10.96 -39.53 -26.22
N ILE A 54 -10.34 -38.36 -26.23
CA ILE A 54 -9.50 -37.89 -27.34
C ILE A 54 -8.05 -38.19 -26.99
N ARG A 55 -7.42 -39.12 -27.72
CA ARG A 55 -6.02 -39.51 -27.50
C ARG A 55 -5.23 -39.47 -28.81
N SER A 56 -4.00 -38.94 -28.75
CA SER A 56 -2.98 -39.18 -29.77
C SER A 56 -2.06 -40.30 -29.30
N ASN A 57 -1.78 -41.26 -30.17
CA ASN A 57 -0.80 -42.32 -29.93
C ASN A 57 0.64 -41.89 -30.26
N THR A 58 0.83 -40.67 -30.76
CA THR A 58 2.15 -40.15 -31.11
C THR A 58 2.86 -39.67 -29.85
N TYR A 59 3.81 -40.47 -29.39
CA TYR A 59 4.68 -40.14 -28.27
C TYR A 59 5.45 -38.85 -28.54
N THR A 60 5.35 -37.89 -27.63
CA THR A 60 6.17 -36.67 -27.66
C THR A 60 6.44 -36.27 -26.23
N ASN A 61 7.71 -36.31 -25.88
CA ASN A 61 8.21 -35.88 -24.59
C ASN A 61 9.04 -34.63 -24.79
N ASN A 62 8.82 -33.63 -23.94
CA ASN A 62 9.67 -32.44 -23.87
C ASN A 62 9.93 -31.81 -25.26
N PRO A 63 8.87 -31.38 -25.98
CA PRO A 63 9.05 -30.80 -27.29
C PRO A 63 9.84 -29.48 -27.20
N SER A 64 10.46 -29.05 -28.31
CA SER A 64 11.14 -27.75 -28.40
C SER A 64 10.19 -26.58 -28.68
N SER A 65 8.95 -26.88 -29.08
CA SER A 65 7.88 -25.93 -29.38
C SER A 65 6.55 -26.43 -28.80
N LEU A 66 5.57 -25.54 -28.64
CA LEU A 66 4.23 -25.95 -28.22
C LEU A 66 3.69 -27.00 -29.20
N THR A 67 3.31 -28.17 -28.69
CA THR A 67 2.84 -29.28 -29.52
C THR A 67 1.40 -29.62 -29.19
N ILE A 68 0.49 -29.36 -30.13
CA ILE A 68 -0.93 -29.72 -29.99
C ILE A 68 -1.10 -31.20 -30.31
N LYS A 69 -1.81 -31.93 -29.44
CA LYS A 69 -1.95 -33.39 -29.55
C LYS A 69 -3.38 -33.86 -29.84
N GLY A 70 -4.35 -32.98 -29.73
CA GLY A 70 -5.74 -33.25 -30.06
C GLY A 70 -6.66 -32.30 -29.30
N GLY A 71 -7.92 -32.25 -29.69
CA GLY A 71 -8.85 -31.32 -29.08
C GLY A 71 -10.23 -31.36 -29.71
N LEU A 72 -11.09 -30.52 -29.16
CA LEU A 72 -12.40 -30.19 -29.71
C LEU A 72 -12.24 -28.95 -30.59
N ILE A 73 -12.76 -29.05 -31.81
CA ILE A 73 -12.75 -27.98 -32.79
C ILE A 73 -14.19 -27.49 -32.96
N PHE A 74 -14.38 -26.18 -32.82
CA PHE A 74 -15.61 -25.47 -33.11
C PHE A 74 -15.39 -24.67 -34.38
N ASN A 75 -15.98 -25.12 -35.48
CA ASN A 75 -15.77 -24.52 -36.79
C ASN A 75 -17.08 -23.99 -37.35
N GLN A 76 -17.07 -22.80 -37.94
CA GLN A 76 -18.19 -22.27 -38.70
C GLN A 76 -17.81 -22.27 -40.18
N GLU A 77 -18.52 -23.05 -41.00
CA GLU A 77 -18.22 -23.21 -42.43
C GLU A 77 -16.93 -24.00 -42.69
N PHE A 78 -16.76 -24.56 -43.90
CA PHE A 78 -15.75 -25.59 -44.18
C PHE A 78 -14.29 -25.16 -43.97
N THR A 79 -14.01 -23.85 -43.85
CA THR A 79 -12.64 -23.31 -43.84
C THR A 79 -12.44 -22.07 -42.97
N ASP A 80 -13.44 -21.62 -42.20
CA ASP A 80 -13.41 -20.31 -41.54
C ASP A 80 -13.78 -20.30 -40.05
N LYS A 81 -13.31 -19.26 -39.33
CA LYS A 81 -13.67 -18.93 -37.94
C LYS A 81 -13.62 -20.12 -36.97
N THR A 82 -12.48 -20.79 -36.93
CA THR A 82 -12.26 -21.91 -36.01
C THR A 82 -11.85 -21.43 -34.61
N ALA A 83 -12.58 -21.89 -33.60
CA ALA A 83 -12.14 -21.89 -32.20
C ALA A 83 -11.88 -23.33 -31.74
N GLY A 84 -11.03 -23.52 -30.73
CA GLY A 84 -10.69 -24.87 -30.29
C GLY A 84 -10.24 -24.92 -28.85
N ILE A 85 -10.51 -26.07 -28.25
CA ILE A 85 -9.99 -26.47 -26.94
C ILE A 85 -9.14 -27.70 -27.19
N ALA A 86 -7.82 -27.57 -27.01
CA ALA A 86 -6.88 -28.62 -27.32
C ALA A 86 -5.95 -28.90 -26.16
N PHE A 87 -5.54 -30.16 -26.00
CA PHE A 87 -4.44 -30.48 -25.11
C PHE A 87 -3.11 -30.25 -25.85
N ALA A 88 -2.24 -29.49 -25.22
CA ALA A 88 -0.98 -29.06 -25.83
C ALA A 88 0.16 -29.21 -24.83
N ILE A 89 1.29 -29.77 -25.29
CA ILE A 89 2.49 -29.95 -24.49
C ILE A 89 3.39 -28.73 -24.71
N PRO A 90 3.66 -27.92 -23.67
CA PRO A 90 4.54 -26.77 -23.79
C PRO A 90 6.01 -27.20 -23.91
N PRO A 91 6.89 -26.33 -24.44
CA PRO A 91 8.31 -26.63 -24.52
C PRO A 91 8.89 -26.91 -23.13
N GLY A 92 9.70 -27.96 -22.96
CA GLY A 92 10.25 -28.29 -21.63
C GLY A 92 9.46 -29.32 -20.82
N TYR A 93 8.23 -29.67 -21.24
CA TYR A 93 7.29 -30.44 -20.41
C TYR A 93 6.90 -31.79 -21.00
N HIS A 94 6.52 -32.71 -20.12
CA HIS A 94 6.00 -34.04 -20.46
C HIS A 94 4.48 -34.12 -20.35
N THR A 95 3.87 -33.22 -19.56
CA THR A 95 2.43 -33.19 -19.31
C THR A 95 1.76 -32.15 -20.20
N PRO A 96 0.57 -32.46 -20.75
CA PRO A 96 -0.17 -31.48 -21.54
C PRO A 96 -0.91 -30.48 -20.64
N GLY A 97 -0.99 -29.24 -21.10
CA GLY A 97 -1.93 -28.24 -20.61
C GLY A 97 -3.19 -28.15 -21.49
N LEU A 98 -4.05 -27.18 -21.20
CA LEU A 98 -5.27 -26.91 -21.96
C LEU A 98 -5.15 -25.58 -22.72
N LEU A 99 -5.14 -25.66 -24.04
CA LEU A 99 -5.09 -24.52 -24.96
C LEU A 99 -6.50 -24.16 -25.43
N PHE A 100 -6.87 -22.91 -25.20
CA PHE A 100 -8.00 -22.25 -25.84
C PHE A 100 -7.43 -21.34 -26.93
N GLY A 101 -7.72 -21.68 -28.19
CA GLY A 101 -7.16 -20.98 -29.35
C GLY A 101 -8.22 -20.58 -30.35
N THR A 102 -7.89 -19.57 -31.15
CA THR A 102 -8.63 -19.22 -32.37
C THR A 102 -7.69 -19.27 -33.56
N LYS A 103 -8.16 -19.80 -34.69
CA LYS A 103 -7.42 -19.73 -35.95
C LYS A 103 -7.69 -18.39 -36.64
N LEU A 104 -6.64 -17.77 -37.18
CA LEU A 104 -6.74 -16.48 -37.89
C LEU A 104 -6.72 -16.63 -39.42
N ASN A 105 -6.37 -17.81 -39.94
CA ASN A 105 -6.14 -18.05 -41.37
C ASN A 105 -7.22 -18.97 -41.98
N TYR A 106 -7.59 -18.72 -43.24
CA TYR A 106 -8.60 -19.43 -44.06
C TYR A 106 -8.10 -20.82 -44.52
N GLN A 107 -7.92 -21.80 -43.62
CA GLN A 107 -7.50 -23.17 -43.96
C GLN A 107 -8.01 -24.19 -42.94
N VAL A 108 -8.11 -25.48 -43.32
CA VAL A 108 -8.49 -26.58 -42.40
C VAL A 108 -7.58 -26.58 -41.16
N PRO A 109 -8.12 -26.73 -39.94
CA PRO A 109 -7.30 -26.70 -38.72
C PRO A 109 -6.26 -27.82 -38.72
N SER A 110 -5.00 -27.48 -38.44
CA SER A 110 -3.92 -28.44 -38.28
C SER A 110 -3.54 -28.63 -36.81
N THR A 111 -2.76 -29.68 -36.54
CA THR A 111 -2.09 -29.87 -35.24
C THR A 111 -0.85 -29.00 -35.07
N SER A 112 -0.55 -28.12 -36.03
CA SER A 112 0.58 -27.19 -35.91
C SER A 112 0.25 -26.05 -34.95
N ALA A 113 1.07 -25.82 -33.94
CA ALA A 113 0.84 -24.73 -32.98
C ALA A 113 0.93 -23.33 -33.63
N THR A 114 1.64 -23.19 -34.75
CA THR A 114 1.71 -21.92 -35.50
C THR A 114 0.41 -21.55 -36.20
N ASP A 115 -0.50 -22.53 -36.35
CA ASP A 115 -1.80 -22.36 -36.99
C ASP A 115 -2.85 -21.77 -36.02
N TRP A 116 -2.54 -21.78 -34.72
CA TRP A 116 -3.44 -21.36 -33.65
C TRP A 116 -2.93 -20.09 -32.98
N SER A 117 -3.79 -19.08 -32.86
CA SER A 117 -3.54 -17.93 -32.00
C SER A 117 -4.03 -18.26 -30.59
N PRO A 118 -3.14 -18.40 -29.59
CA PRO A 118 -3.54 -18.72 -28.23
C PRO A 118 -4.30 -17.55 -27.60
N ARG A 119 -5.46 -17.83 -27.01
CA ARG A 119 -6.27 -16.86 -26.24
C ARG A 119 -6.15 -17.10 -24.75
N MET A 120 -6.17 -18.37 -24.35
CA MET A 120 -5.90 -18.79 -22.99
C MET A 120 -5.14 -20.12 -23.01
N PHE A 121 -4.13 -20.27 -22.14
CA PHE A 121 -3.45 -21.53 -21.93
C PHE A 121 -3.39 -21.85 -20.44
N ILE A 122 -4.03 -22.93 -20.03
CA ILE A 122 -3.87 -23.50 -18.70
C ILE A 122 -2.66 -24.42 -18.77
N HIS A 123 -1.53 -23.94 -18.28
CA HIS A 123 -0.28 -24.66 -18.26
C HIS A 123 -0.43 -25.92 -17.37
N PRO A 124 0.23 -27.05 -17.68
CA PRO A 124 0.22 -28.25 -16.83
C PRO A 124 0.74 -28.00 -15.40
N ALA A 125 1.39 -26.87 -15.16
CA ALA A 125 1.87 -26.45 -13.83
C ALA A 125 0.82 -25.62 -13.04
N GLY A 126 -0.39 -25.42 -13.60
CA GLY A 126 -1.49 -24.71 -12.95
C GLY A 126 -1.56 -23.21 -13.18
N SER A 127 -0.60 -22.62 -13.91
CA SER A 127 -0.65 -21.21 -14.32
C SER A 127 -1.54 -21.00 -15.54
N ILE A 128 -2.28 -19.89 -15.57
CA ILE A 128 -3.13 -19.51 -16.71
C ILE A 128 -2.46 -18.35 -17.45
N GLY A 129 -2.16 -18.54 -18.73
CA GLY A 129 -1.71 -17.48 -19.64
C GLY A 129 -2.87 -16.97 -20.47
N VAL A 130 -3.19 -15.68 -20.39
CA VAL A 130 -4.13 -15.03 -21.32
C VAL A 130 -3.30 -14.37 -22.43
N GLY A 131 -3.50 -14.81 -23.67
CA GLY A 131 -2.71 -14.38 -24.83
C GLY A 131 -1.28 -14.94 -24.90
N THR A 132 -0.89 -15.85 -24.01
CA THR A 132 0.42 -16.51 -24.01
C THR A 132 0.31 -17.99 -23.64
N VAL A 133 1.20 -18.82 -24.18
CA VAL A 133 1.31 -20.27 -23.91
C VAL A 133 2.47 -20.60 -22.97
N THR A 134 3.21 -19.58 -22.54
CA THR A 134 4.31 -19.68 -21.57
C THR A 134 4.08 -18.76 -20.38
N PRO A 135 2.96 -18.91 -19.63
CA PRO A 135 2.72 -18.11 -18.43
C PRO A 135 3.87 -18.31 -17.42
N GLY A 136 4.73 -17.28 -17.28
CA GLY A 136 5.89 -17.28 -16.37
C GLY A 136 7.27 -17.43 -17.01
N ALA A 137 7.42 -17.51 -18.34
CA ALA A 137 8.73 -17.61 -18.99
C ALA A 137 9.44 -16.24 -19.13
N HIS A 138 10.00 -15.74 -18.03
CA HIS A 138 11.25 -14.99 -18.09
C HIS A 138 12.35 -15.88 -17.51
N ALA A 139 13.35 -16.18 -18.34
CA ALA A 139 14.45 -17.08 -18.08
C ALA A 139 15.33 -16.59 -16.91
N HIS A 140 15.59 -17.47 -15.94
CA HIS A 140 16.80 -17.39 -15.12
C HIS A 140 17.48 -18.76 -15.15
N SER A 141 18.54 -18.85 -15.93
CA SER A 141 19.44 -20.00 -16.02
C SER A 141 20.53 -19.92 -14.95
N ASN A 142 20.63 -20.99 -14.16
CA ASN A 142 21.86 -21.62 -13.64
C ASN A 142 21.84 -21.91 -12.11
N SER A 143 21.58 -23.20 -11.82
CA SER A 143 22.06 -24.04 -10.71
C SER A 143 21.88 -23.61 -9.25
N ALA A 144 20.85 -24.18 -8.59
CA ALA A 144 20.96 -25.20 -7.52
C ALA A 144 19.70 -25.18 -6.60
N TYR A 145 18.72 -26.05 -6.91
CA TYR A 145 17.48 -26.38 -6.15
C TYR A 145 16.48 -25.21 -5.92
N ALA A 146 15.16 -25.30 -6.17
CA ALA A 146 14.23 -26.41 -6.02
C ALA A 146 13.14 -26.48 -7.10
N THR A 147 12.67 -27.70 -7.33
CA THR A 147 11.46 -28.09 -8.06
C THR A 147 10.25 -27.22 -7.70
N TYR A 148 9.53 -26.74 -8.72
CA TYR A 148 8.33 -25.92 -8.58
C TYR A 148 7.28 -26.58 -7.66
N THR A 149 6.99 -25.95 -6.52
CA THR A 149 5.79 -26.21 -5.70
C THR A 149 4.86 -24.99 -5.77
N ALA A 150 3.61 -25.16 -5.33
CA ALA A 150 2.37 -24.38 -5.61
C ALA A 150 2.34 -22.84 -5.46
N THR A 151 3.45 -22.10 -5.39
CA THR A 151 3.50 -20.76 -4.80
C THR A 151 3.72 -19.57 -5.73
N ASN A 152 3.70 -19.73 -7.07
CA ASN A 152 3.81 -18.59 -7.99
C ASN A 152 2.58 -18.47 -8.90
N LYS A 153 1.66 -17.54 -8.59
CA LYS A 153 0.40 -17.29 -9.33
C LYS A 153 0.23 -15.81 -9.73
N VAL A 154 -0.58 -15.59 -10.78
CA VAL A 154 -0.90 -14.27 -11.37
C VAL A 154 -2.43 -14.02 -11.52
N LEU A 155 -3.32 -14.97 -11.17
CA LEU A 155 -4.79 -14.78 -11.10
C LEU A 155 -5.44 -15.77 -10.10
N ASP A 156 -6.39 -15.32 -9.26
CA ASP A 156 -6.88 -15.98 -8.02
C ASP A 156 -8.25 -16.69 -8.11
N PHE A 157 -8.43 -17.74 -7.29
CA PHE A 157 -9.69 -18.50 -7.14
C PHE A 157 -9.88 -19.00 -5.68
N GLN A 158 -11.03 -18.69 -5.06
CA GLN A 158 -11.42 -19.08 -3.68
C GLN A 158 -11.95 -20.51 -3.54
N ASP A 159 -11.83 -21.03 -2.31
CA ASP A 159 -12.61 -22.12 -1.71
C ASP A 159 -13.52 -21.54 -0.60
N SER A 160 -14.68 -22.16 -0.41
CA SER A 160 -15.81 -21.89 0.51
C SER A 160 -15.48 -21.66 2.01
N THR A 161 -14.21 -21.63 2.42
CA THR A 161 -13.79 -21.39 3.81
C THR A 161 -12.76 -20.26 3.97
N ASN A 162 -12.31 -19.59 2.90
CA ASN A 162 -11.30 -18.51 2.94
C ASN A 162 -11.60 -17.37 1.95
N PHE A 163 -11.25 -16.13 2.33
CA PHE A 163 -11.48 -14.88 1.57
C PHE A 163 -10.85 -14.85 0.15
N PRO A 164 -11.41 -14.08 -0.81
CA PRO A 164 -10.82 -13.90 -2.14
C PRO A 164 -9.55 -13.08 -2.06
N VAL A 165 -8.47 -13.54 -2.69
CA VAL A 165 -7.17 -12.89 -2.57
C VAL A 165 -6.41 -12.89 -3.90
N ILE A 166 -6.33 -11.76 -4.61
CA ILE A 166 -5.39 -11.67 -5.75
C ILE A 166 -3.94 -11.74 -5.22
N ASN A 167 -3.34 -12.93 -5.29
CA ASN A 167 -1.98 -13.17 -4.81
C ASN A 167 -0.97 -12.80 -5.89
N MET A 168 -0.19 -11.76 -5.64
CA MET A 168 0.86 -11.24 -6.53
C MET A 168 2.22 -11.40 -5.86
N GLY A 169 2.88 -12.53 -6.11
CA GLY A 169 4.13 -12.90 -5.46
C GLY A 169 5.28 -13.16 -6.44
N ARG A 170 6.51 -12.91 -5.97
CA ARG A 170 7.76 -13.30 -6.61
C ARG A 170 8.60 -13.97 -5.54
N VAL A 171 9.05 -15.21 -5.79
CA VAL A 171 10.08 -15.83 -4.94
C VAL A 171 11.38 -15.06 -5.17
N ILE A 172 11.76 -14.26 -4.19
CA ILE A 172 13.03 -13.55 -4.15
C ILE A 172 13.88 -14.28 -3.10
N GLY A 173 15.08 -14.73 -3.47
CA GLY A 173 16.06 -15.23 -2.50
C GLY A 173 16.58 -14.09 -1.60
N ASN A 174 17.88 -14.07 -1.27
CA ASN A 174 18.49 -12.97 -0.49
C ASN A 174 18.55 -11.59 -1.19
N ASN A 175 17.79 -11.39 -2.26
CA ASN A 175 17.83 -10.17 -3.07
C ASN A 175 16.76 -9.15 -2.64
N THR A 176 17.05 -7.88 -2.83
CA THR A 176 16.07 -6.80 -2.76
C THR A 176 15.29 -6.70 -4.08
N GLY A 177 13.99 -6.43 -4.01
CA GLY A 177 13.21 -6.07 -5.21
C GLY A 177 11.69 -6.23 -5.09
N LYS A 178 10.98 -5.92 -6.19
CA LYS A 178 9.52 -5.92 -6.26
C LYS A 178 8.94 -7.33 -6.13
N VAL A 179 7.97 -7.55 -5.25
CA VAL A 179 7.34 -8.86 -4.98
C VAL A 179 6.10 -9.06 -5.84
N GLY A 180 5.31 -8.01 -6.03
CA GLY A 180 4.12 -7.99 -6.87
C GLY A 180 3.77 -6.56 -7.25
N ALA A 181 3.14 -6.34 -8.40
CA ALA A 181 2.84 -5.00 -8.89
C ALA A 181 1.63 -4.94 -9.82
N ILE A 182 0.83 -3.88 -9.68
CA ILE A 182 -0.17 -3.44 -10.65
C ILE A 182 0.40 -2.20 -11.34
N TYR A 183 0.46 -2.21 -12.67
CA TYR A 183 0.95 -1.09 -13.46
C TYR A 183 -0.13 -0.52 -14.38
N PHE A 184 -0.20 0.80 -14.42
CA PHE A 184 -0.97 1.54 -15.42
C PHE A 184 0.00 2.02 -16.48
N THR A 185 -0.28 1.70 -17.75
CA THR A 185 0.60 2.00 -18.87
C THR A 185 -0.10 2.90 -19.89
N ASN A 186 0.69 3.70 -20.61
CA ASN A 186 0.24 4.41 -21.81
C ASN A 186 1.23 4.10 -22.95
N THR A 187 0.70 3.66 -24.09
CA THR A 187 1.49 3.18 -25.22
C THR A 187 1.72 4.21 -26.31
N LEU A 188 1.01 5.34 -26.29
CA LEU A 188 1.12 6.40 -27.29
C LEU A 188 2.18 7.43 -26.88
N ASN A 189 3.12 7.73 -27.80
CA ASN A 189 4.14 8.80 -27.69
C ASN A 189 5.13 8.70 -26.50
N GLN A 190 5.34 7.51 -25.94
CA GLN A 190 6.37 7.27 -24.91
C GLN A 190 7.62 6.64 -25.55
N GLN A 191 8.77 7.30 -25.47
CA GLN A 191 10.07 6.78 -25.95
C GLN A 191 10.79 5.89 -24.92
N ASP A 192 10.27 5.79 -23.69
CA ASP A 192 10.83 4.93 -22.63
C ASP A 192 10.44 3.45 -22.85
N ALA A 193 11.41 2.54 -22.66
CA ALA A 193 11.21 1.10 -22.66
C ALA A 193 10.16 0.64 -21.62
N HIS A 194 10.03 1.38 -20.52
CA HIS A 194 9.04 1.14 -19.48
C HIS A 194 7.83 2.07 -19.67
N LYS A 195 6.83 1.60 -20.42
CA LYS A 195 5.56 2.31 -20.73
C LYS A 195 4.65 2.58 -19.51
N GLN A 196 5.19 2.53 -18.29
CA GLN A 196 4.49 2.68 -17.02
C GLN A 196 4.34 4.17 -16.68
N ILE A 197 3.13 4.61 -16.35
CA ILE A 197 2.84 5.99 -15.94
C ILE A 197 2.45 6.09 -14.46
N ALA A 198 1.92 5.00 -13.89
CA ALA A 198 1.63 4.86 -12.48
C ALA A 198 1.64 3.38 -12.08
N GLY A 199 1.74 3.11 -10.79
CA GLY A 199 1.62 1.74 -10.31
C GLY A 199 1.59 1.63 -8.80
N LEU A 200 1.21 0.43 -8.37
CA LEU A 200 1.26 0.00 -6.98
C LEU A 200 2.12 -1.26 -6.92
N TRP A 201 3.13 -1.31 -6.06
CA TRP A 201 3.92 -2.52 -5.88
C TRP A 201 4.33 -2.76 -4.44
N SER A 202 4.68 -4.01 -4.15
CA SER A 202 5.34 -4.37 -2.89
C SER A 202 6.82 -4.63 -3.10
N THR A 203 7.66 -4.31 -2.12
CA THR A 203 9.09 -4.69 -2.09
C THR A 203 9.43 -5.36 -0.77
N VAL A 204 10.32 -6.36 -0.79
CA VAL A 204 10.81 -6.98 0.46
C VAL A 204 11.59 -5.96 1.28
N ALA A 205 11.30 -5.88 2.58
CA ALA A 205 12.17 -5.22 3.54
C ALA A 205 13.21 -6.23 4.03
N THR A 206 14.32 -6.37 3.31
CA THR A 206 15.48 -7.09 3.86
C THR A 206 16.21 -6.14 4.79
N SER A 207 16.27 -6.44 6.09
CA SER A 207 17.33 -5.84 6.90
C SER A 207 18.64 -6.55 6.53
N ALA A 208 19.73 -5.81 6.39
CA ALA A 208 21.04 -6.38 6.06
C ALA A 208 21.52 -7.44 7.08
N ASN A 209 20.85 -7.54 8.24
CA ASN A 209 21.24 -8.33 9.40
C ASN A 209 20.21 -9.38 9.84
N SER A 210 19.14 -9.62 9.07
CA SER A 210 18.18 -10.69 9.37
C SER A 210 17.75 -11.44 8.11
N PRO A 211 18.05 -12.75 7.99
CA PRO A 211 17.57 -13.59 6.90
C PRO A 211 16.07 -13.94 7.03
N THR A 212 15.40 -13.49 8.10
CA THR A 212 13.95 -13.58 8.26
C THR A 212 13.29 -12.43 7.50
N LEU A 213 12.35 -12.75 6.61
CA LEU A 213 11.51 -11.77 5.92
C LEU A 213 10.82 -10.87 6.97
N SER A 214 11.29 -9.63 7.11
CA SER A 214 10.79 -8.69 8.13
C SER A 214 9.52 -7.94 7.68
N GLY A 215 8.81 -8.47 6.69
CA GLY A 215 7.69 -7.80 6.02
C GLY A 215 8.09 -7.16 4.69
N GLY A 216 7.19 -6.36 4.13
CA GLY A 216 7.39 -5.67 2.86
C GLY A 216 6.76 -4.29 2.87
N LYS A 217 7.30 -3.40 2.04
CA LYS A 217 6.78 -2.05 1.84
C LYS A 217 5.72 -2.08 0.75
N LEU A 218 4.70 -1.24 0.86
CA LEU A 218 3.77 -0.91 -0.21
C LEU A 218 4.15 0.45 -0.80
N VAL A 219 4.32 0.52 -2.10
CA VAL A 219 4.77 1.74 -2.79
C VAL A 219 3.76 2.14 -3.85
N PHE A 220 3.42 3.42 -3.81
CA PHE A 220 2.67 4.12 -4.84
C PHE A 220 3.66 4.92 -5.67
N MET A 221 3.72 4.62 -6.96
CA MET A 221 4.62 5.28 -7.89
C MET A 221 3.84 6.01 -8.97
N THR A 222 4.38 7.15 -9.38
CA THR A 222 3.97 7.81 -10.62
C THR A 222 5.21 8.22 -11.39
N LYS A 223 5.01 8.51 -12.67
CA LYS A 223 6.06 9.00 -13.56
C LYS A 223 5.62 10.34 -14.13
N ALA A 224 6.36 11.39 -13.81
CA ALA A 224 6.19 12.68 -14.47
C ALA A 224 6.67 12.61 -15.94
N VAL A 225 6.16 13.51 -16.79
CA VAL A 225 6.59 13.62 -18.19
C VAL A 225 8.12 13.81 -18.23
N ASN A 226 8.80 13.07 -19.11
CA ASN A 226 10.26 13.09 -19.27
C ASN A 226 11.09 12.76 -18.03
N SER A 227 10.49 12.16 -16.99
CA SER A 227 11.17 11.75 -15.77
C SER A 227 11.23 10.23 -15.64
N GLY A 228 12.14 9.73 -14.81
CA GLY A 228 12.08 8.35 -14.34
C GLY A 228 10.86 8.09 -13.45
N VAL A 229 10.60 6.82 -13.18
CA VAL A 229 9.62 6.39 -12.18
C VAL A 229 10.02 6.93 -10.79
N GLN A 230 9.06 7.53 -10.07
CA GLN A 230 9.28 8.04 -8.71
C GLN A 230 8.37 7.34 -7.70
N ASN A 231 8.94 7.00 -6.55
CA ASN A 231 8.22 6.47 -5.40
C ASN A 231 7.70 7.64 -4.58
N ASN A 232 6.47 8.07 -4.85
CA ASN A 232 5.93 9.29 -4.25
C ASN A 232 5.31 9.03 -2.87
N MET A 233 4.82 7.82 -2.64
CA MET A 233 4.28 7.43 -1.33
C MET A 233 4.66 6.00 -1.02
N THR A 234 5.11 5.75 0.21
CA THR A 234 5.51 4.43 0.69
C THR A 234 4.89 4.17 2.05
N TYR A 235 4.27 3.00 2.22
CA TYR A 235 3.90 2.43 3.50
C TYR A 235 4.96 1.39 3.86
N ASP A 236 5.67 1.56 4.97
CA ASP A 236 6.71 0.61 5.37
C ASP A 236 6.17 -0.60 6.15
N GLU A 237 7.07 -1.54 6.43
CA GLU A 237 6.81 -2.76 7.20
C GLU A 237 6.39 -2.49 8.66
N LEU A 238 6.63 -1.28 9.18
CA LEU A 238 6.25 -0.86 10.53
C LEU A 238 4.91 -0.10 10.56
N GLY A 239 4.29 0.11 9.39
CA GLY A 239 3.04 0.83 9.22
C GLY A 239 3.17 2.35 9.17
N ASN A 240 4.36 2.87 8.87
CA ASN A 240 4.57 4.31 8.70
C ASN A 240 4.35 4.73 7.25
N LEU A 241 3.74 5.90 7.09
CA LEU A 241 3.49 6.54 5.80
C LEU A 241 4.59 7.56 5.49
N MET A 242 5.28 7.37 4.37
CA MET A 242 6.28 8.31 3.84
C MET A 242 5.77 8.93 2.55
N ILE A 243 5.87 10.26 2.42
CA ILE A 243 5.49 11.01 1.22
C ILE A 243 6.68 11.84 0.76
N GLY A 244 7.11 11.65 -0.49
CA GLY A 244 8.27 12.35 -1.07
C GLY A 244 9.63 11.96 -0.46
N THR A 245 9.68 10.93 0.39
CA THR A 245 10.91 10.42 1.02
C THR A 245 10.93 8.90 1.03
N SER A 246 12.13 8.33 1.00
CA SER A 246 12.40 6.90 1.17
C SER A 246 12.95 6.55 2.56
N THR A 247 13.17 7.56 3.40
CA THR A 247 13.75 7.42 4.73
C THR A 247 12.86 8.07 5.78
N ASN A 248 12.80 7.42 6.95
CA ASN A 248 12.11 7.90 8.14
C ASN A 248 13.05 7.76 9.34
N THR A 249 14.00 8.69 9.47
CA THR A 249 15.10 8.59 10.44
C THR A 249 14.68 8.76 11.91
N LYS A 250 13.47 9.29 12.14
CA LYS A 250 12.93 9.58 13.47
C LYS A 250 11.67 8.77 13.80
N ASN A 251 11.40 7.70 13.03
CA ASN A 251 10.26 6.80 13.22
C ASN A 251 8.89 7.51 13.31
N TYR A 252 8.69 8.57 12.54
CA TYR A 252 7.39 9.24 12.47
C TYR A 252 6.34 8.33 11.84
N ARG A 253 5.12 8.31 12.38
CA ARG A 253 4.01 7.60 11.70
C ARG A 253 3.70 8.19 10.33
N LEU A 254 3.93 9.49 10.15
CA LEU A 254 3.84 10.20 8.89
C LEU A 254 5.11 11.04 8.69
N ALA A 255 5.92 10.71 7.70
CA ALA A 255 7.10 11.47 7.29
C ALA A 255 6.87 12.11 5.92
N VAL A 256 6.96 13.44 5.83
CA VAL A 256 6.75 14.19 4.59
C VAL A 256 8.00 15.00 4.27
N ASN A 257 8.55 14.81 3.07
CA ASN A 257 9.59 15.68 2.54
C ASN A 257 8.96 16.71 1.60
N GLY A 258 8.67 17.88 2.17
CA GLY A 258 7.96 18.96 1.49
C GLY A 258 7.02 19.70 2.45
N THR A 259 6.16 20.54 1.89
CA THR A 259 5.16 21.29 2.66
C THR A 259 3.82 20.55 2.69
N ILE A 260 3.10 20.71 3.80
CA ILE A 260 1.73 20.18 3.98
C ILE A 260 0.77 21.37 3.94
N GLY A 261 -0.12 21.40 2.95
CA GLY A 261 -1.26 22.32 2.93
C GLY A 261 -2.44 21.72 3.69
N THR A 262 -3.00 22.46 4.65
CA THR A 262 -4.22 22.07 5.37
C THR A 262 -5.10 23.28 5.67
N THR A 263 -6.42 23.09 5.72
CA THR A 263 -7.37 24.12 6.18
C THR A 263 -7.42 24.21 7.69
N ARG A 264 -7.24 23.09 8.40
CA ARG A 264 -7.25 23.02 9.87
C ARG A 264 -6.36 21.89 10.33
N VAL A 265 -5.52 22.18 11.31
CA VAL A 265 -4.75 21.19 12.06
C VAL A 265 -5.17 21.26 13.52
N VAL A 266 -5.42 20.11 14.13
CA VAL A 266 -5.68 19.99 15.57
C VAL A 266 -4.55 19.15 16.14
N VAL A 267 -3.70 19.78 16.94
CA VAL A 267 -2.60 19.11 17.66
C VAL A 267 -3.07 18.89 19.09
N THR A 268 -3.15 17.63 19.50
CA THR A 268 -3.53 17.26 20.85
C THR A 268 -2.28 17.10 21.70
N THR A 269 -2.19 17.84 22.81
CA THR A 269 -1.12 17.70 23.81
C THR A 269 -1.71 17.26 25.15
N THR A 270 -0.88 16.64 25.99
CA THR A 270 -1.28 16.28 27.35
C THR A 270 -0.91 17.40 28.32
N GLY A 271 -1.94 18.02 28.92
CA GLY A 271 -1.78 19.07 29.92
C GLY A 271 -1.62 20.46 29.30
N TRP A 272 -2.52 21.38 29.69
CA TRP A 272 -2.51 22.77 29.27
C TRP A 272 -1.81 23.64 30.32
N ALA A 273 -1.12 24.70 29.90
CA ALA A 273 -0.40 25.60 30.80
C ALA A 273 -1.35 26.63 31.44
N ASP A 274 -2.32 26.18 32.24
CA ASP A 274 -3.27 27.05 32.97
C ASP A 274 -2.84 27.32 34.43
N TYR A 275 -1.64 26.87 34.79
CA TYR A 275 -1.15 26.91 36.18
C TYR A 275 -0.46 28.21 36.55
N VAL A 276 -0.15 29.09 35.59
CA VAL A 276 0.60 30.35 35.85
C VAL A 276 -0.23 31.32 36.68
N PHE A 277 -1.56 31.26 36.54
CA PHE A 277 -2.49 32.09 37.31
C PHE A 277 -2.94 31.47 38.63
N ALA A 278 -2.43 30.29 39.00
CA ALA A 278 -2.74 29.69 40.29
C ALA A 278 -2.15 30.52 41.46
N ASP A 279 -2.87 30.61 42.58
CA ASP A 279 -2.45 31.40 43.75
C ASP A 279 -1.08 31.01 44.32
N ASN A 280 -0.67 29.76 44.12
CA ASN A 280 0.61 29.22 44.57
C ASN A 280 1.69 29.21 43.48
N TYR A 281 1.46 29.86 42.34
CA TYR A 281 2.46 29.94 41.28
C TYR A 281 3.64 30.85 41.69
N ASN A 282 4.84 30.27 41.72
CA ASN A 282 6.06 31.01 42.03
C ASN A 282 6.60 31.70 40.78
N LEU A 283 6.15 32.94 40.54
CA LEU A 283 6.65 33.75 39.42
C LEU A 283 8.15 34.00 39.60
N PRO A 284 9.01 33.62 38.62
CA PRO A 284 10.44 33.88 38.69
C PRO A 284 10.76 35.37 38.88
N SER A 285 11.94 35.69 39.40
CA SER A 285 12.37 37.09 39.43
C SER A 285 12.92 37.51 38.06
N LEU A 286 12.72 38.77 37.67
CA LEU A 286 13.29 39.31 36.44
C LEU A 286 14.83 39.26 36.43
N GLN A 287 15.47 39.32 37.60
CA GLN A 287 16.92 39.16 37.72
C GLN A 287 17.35 37.73 37.38
N SER A 288 16.69 36.72 37.97
CA SER A 288 16.99 35.31 37.66
C SER A 288 16.72 35.00 36.19
N LEU A 289 15.66 35.57 35.61
CA LEU A 289 15.36 35.43 34.19
C LEU A 289 16.45 36.09 33.31
N ALA A 290 16.91 37.29 33.67
CA ALA A 290 17.98 37.98 32.95
C ALA A 290 19.30 37.19 32.99
N ASP A 291 19.62 36.60 34.14
CA ASP A 291 20.81 35.75 34.30
C ASP A 291 20.70 34.50 33.42
N PHE A 292 19.53 33.84 33.40
CA PHE A 292 19.27 32.69 32.52
C PHE A 292 19.43 33.05 31.04
N ILE A 293 18.83 34.16 30.59
CA ILE A 293 18.94 34.60 29.19
C ILE A 293 20.39 34.91 28.84
N LYS A 294 21.14 35.53 29.76
CA LYS A 294 22.55 35.85 29.54
C LYS A 294 23.38 34.58 29.32
N GLU A 295 23.13 33.53 30.09
CA GLU A 295 23.82 32.25 30.03
C GLU A 295 23.37 31.39 28.83
N HIS A 296 22.07 31.20 28.64
CA HIS A 296 21.51 30.22 27.70
C HIS A 296 21.07 30.80 26.35
N LYS A 297 20.91 32.13 26.23
CA LYS A 297 20.47 32.83 25.00
C LYS A 297 19.06 32.46 24.50
N HIS A 298 18.24 31.84 25.34
CA HIS A 298 16.81 31.59 25.09
C HIS A 298 16.01 31.71 26.40
N LEU A 299 14.69 31.65 26.30
CA LEU A 299 13.80 31.69 27.48
C LEU A 299 13.72 30.29 28.13
N PRO A 300 13.52 30.23 29.47
CA PRO A 300 13.28 28.95 30.16
C PRO A 300 12.07 28.22 29.57
N GLY A 301 12.24 26.93 29.27
CA GLY A 301 11.19 26.07 28.69
C GLY A 301 10.97 26.22 27.18
N ILE A 302 11.65 27.18 26.53
CA ILE A 302 11.67 27.31 25.07
C ILE A 302 12.94 26.63 24.55
N PRO A 303 12.85 25.72 23.56
CA PRO A 303 14.02 25.04 23.03
C PRO A 303 14.97 26.02 22.34
N SER A 304 16.26 25.74 22.45
CA SER A 304 17.31 26.46 21.73
C SER A 304 17.29 26.14 20.23
N GLU A 305 17.90 27.01 19.42
CA GLU A 305 18.07 26.77 17.98
C GLU A 305 18.74 25.43 17.70
N LYS A 306 19.78 25.09 18.48
CA LYS A 306 20.49 23.82 18.35
C LYS A 306 19.56 22.62 18.55
N GLU A 307 18.72 22.66 19.58
CA GLU A 307 17.75 21.59 19.86
C GLU A 307 16.69 21.46 18.76
N VAL A 308 16.22 22.58 18.21
CA VAL A 308 15.24 22.59 17.10
C VAL A 308 15.84 22.04 15.82
N LEU A 309 17.09 22.40 15.48
CA LEU A 309 17.77 21.90 14.29
C LEU A 309 18.06 20.39 14.40
N GLU A 310 18.38 19.90 15.60
CA GLU A 310 18.67 18.48 15.84
C GLU A 310 17.39 17.64 15.89
N ASN A 311 16.39 18.06 16.68
CA ASN A 311 15.23 17.23 17.02
C ASN A 311 13.96 17.61 16.25
N GLY A 312 13.90 18.80 15.66
CA GLY A 312 12.67 19.38 15.15
C GLY A 312 11.91 20.15 16.23
N LEU A 313 10.82 20.81 15.85
CA LEU A 313 9.97 21.58 16.77
C LEU A 313 8.67 20.82 17.03
N ASP A 314 8.41 20.50 18.29
CA ASP A 314 7.08 20.06 18.72
C ASP A 314 6.15 21.28 18.82
N VAL A 315 5.25 21.43 17.85
CA VAL A 315 4.33 22.57 17.77
C VAL A 315 3.39 22.63 18.98
N GLY A 316 3.04 21.49 19.55
CA GLY A 316 2.15 21.41 20.71
C GLY A 316 2.82 21.92 21.98
N GLU A 317 3.97 21.34 22.32
CA GLU A 317 4.75 21.77 23.50
C GLU A 317 5.28 23.19 23.35
N PHE A 318 5.68 23.60 22.14
CA PHE A 318 6.11 24.98 21.90
C PHE A 318 4.99 25.99 22.13
N ASN A 319 3.77 25.74 21.62
CA ASN A 319 2.63 26.64 21.84
C ASN A 319 2.24 26.70 23.32
N LYS A 320 2.31 25.58 24.05
CA LYS A 320 2.07 25.52 25.49
C LYS A 320 3.11 26.35 26.26
N ALA A 321 4.39 26.17 25.97
CA ALA A 321 5.46 26.95 26.58
C ALA A 321 5.36 28.44 26.23
N HIS A 322 4.96 28.77 25.00
CA HIS A 322 4.72 30.14 24.57
C HIS A 322 3.58 30.78 25.37
N LEU A 323 2.46 30.07 25.55
CA LEU A 323 1.35 30.52 26.39
C LEU A 323 1.81 30.80 27.82
N GLU A 324 2.57 29.88 28.43
CA GLU A 324 3.14 30.09 29.77
C GLU A 324 3.94 31.40 29.84
N LYS A 325 4.78 31.70 28.83
CA LYS A 325 5.54 32.96 28.83
C LYS A 325 4.65 34.19 28.63
N THR A 326 3.59 34.11 27.83
CA THR A 326 2.62 35.19 27.68
C THR A 326 1.90 35.48 29.00
N GLU A 327 1.54 34.44 29.76
CA GLU A 327 0.90 34.58 31.07
C GLU A 327 1.87 35.16 32.11
N GLN A 328 3.12 34.68 32.16
CA GLN A 328 4.17 35.26 33.02
C GLN A 328 4.42 36.74 32.69
N LEU A 329 4.51 37.08 31.40
CA LEU A 329 4.66 38.47 30.96
C LEU A 329 3.50 39.34 31.45
N THR A 330 2.28 38.83 31.36
CA THR A 330 1.08 39.50 31.87
C THR A 330 1.19 39.78 33.38
N LEU A 331 1.66 38.81 34.17
CA LEU A 331 1.89 39.01 35.61
C LEU A 331 2.96 40.08 35.90
N TYR A 332 4.08 40.08 35.16
CA TYR A 332 5.10 41.12 35.31
C TYR A 332 4.56 42.51 34.93
N THR A 333 3.75 42.63 33.88
CA THR A 333 3.13 43.89 33.48
C THR A 333 2.19 44.42 34.56
N LEU A 334 1.35 43.55 35.16
CA LEU A 334 0.50 43.92 36.29
C LEU A 334 1.31 44.36 37.52
N GLN A 335 2.44 43.69 37.80
CA GLN A 335 3.35 44.12 38.87
C GLN A 335 3.99 45.48 38.57
N LEU A 336 4.36 45.73 37.31
CA LEU A 336 4.96 46.99 36.88
C LEU A 336 3.95 48.14 36.99
N GLU A 337 2.71 47.95 36.54
CA GLU A 337 1.63 48.94 36.66
C GLU A 337 1.40 49.34 38.12
N LYS A 338 1.34 48.34 39.04
CA LYS A 338 1.25 48.61 40.48
C LYS A 338 2.43 49.43 41.02
N LYS A 339 3.65 49.13 40.56
CA LYS A 339 4.85 49.90 40.95
C LYS A 339 4.82 51.32 40.41
N VAL A 340 4.41 51.52 39.16
CA VAL A 340 4.28 52.85 38.55
C VAL A 340 3.26 53.70 39.33
N ALA A 341 2.07 53.16 39.60
CA ALA A 341 1.06 53.84 40.39
C ALA A 341 1.57 54.20 41.81
N ALA A 342 2.32 53.30 42.46
CA ALA A 342 2.91 53.56 43.76
C ALA A 342 3.99 54.67 43.71
N LEU A 343 4.82 54.68 42.66
CA LEU A 343 5.82 55.71 42.45
C LEU A 343 5.19 57.07 42.15
N GLU A 344 4.15 57.13 41.32
CA GLU A 344 3.39 58.36 41.04
C GLU A 344 2.72 58.91 42.31
N ALA A 345 2.10 58.05 43.11
CA ALA A 345 1.52 58.45 44.40
C ALA A 345 2.59 58.95 45.38
N ALA A 346 3.77 58.33 45.41
CA ALA A 346 4.89 58.80 46.22
C ALA A 346 5.46 60.14 45.72
N GLN A 347 5.51 60.34 44.41
CA GLN A 347 5.95 61.58 43.78
C GLN A 347 4.99 62.73 44.09
N ALA A 348 3.67 62.51 43.96
CA ALA A 348 2.65 63.50 44.31
C ALA A 348 2.78 63.99 45.76
N LYS A 349 3.04 63.08 46.71
CA LYS A 349 3.29 63.44 48.12
C LYS A 349 4.56 64.28 48.31
N LYS A 350 5.62 63.99 47.55
CA LYS A 350 6.85 64.78 47.61
C LYS A 350 6.64 66.18 47.04
N ASP A 351 5.93 66.29 45.93
CA ASP A 351 5.62 67.57 45.30
C ASP A 351 4.76 68.45 46.22
N GLU A 352 3.79 67.87 46.91
CA GLU A 352 3.00 68.56 47.95
C GLU A 352 3.87 69.05 49.11
N ALA A 353 4.76 68.20 49.63
CA ALA A 353 5.69 68.57 50.71
C ALA A 353 6.66 69.70 50.28
N LEU A 354 7.17 69.64 49.05
CA LEU A 354 8.01 70.68 48.44
C LEU A 354 7.25 72.01 48.31
N GLN A 355 5.99 71.96 47.88
CA GLN A 355 5.15 73.16 47.79
C GLN A 355 4.93 73.79 49.16
N ILE A 356 4.65 72.98 50.19
CA ILE A 356 4.51 73.45 51.58
C ILE A 356 5.82 74.09 52.06
N GLN A 357 6.97 73.47 51.78
CA GLN A 357 8.27 74.01 52.17
C GLN A 357 8.59 75.32 51.44
N SER A 358 8.31 75.41 50.14
CA SER A 358 8.48 76.64 49.34
C SER A 358 7.62 77.78 49.89
N ASN A 359 6.35 77.51 50.21
CA ASN A 359 5.45 78.50 50.80
C ASN A 359 5.97 79.01 52.16
N LYS A 360 6.47 78.11 53.02
CA LYS A 360 7.10 78.49 54.30
C LYS A 360 8.35 79.35 54.11
N LEU A 361 9.19 79.03 53.13
CA LEU A 361 10.38 79.82 52.79
C LEU A 361 10.00 81.23 52.35
N LYS A 362 9.00 81.35 51.48
CA LYS A 362 8.50 82.65 51.01
C LYS A 362 7.93 83.49 52.16
N ASP A 363 7.21 82.87 53.09
CA ASP A 363 6.72 83.55 54.30
C ASP A 363 7.88 84.03 55.19
N LEU A 364 8.92 83.20 55.33
CA LEU A 364 10.12 83.56 56.09
C LEU A 364 10.91 84.71 55.44
N GLU A 365 11.07 84.70 54.12
CA GLU A 365 11.67 85.80 53.34
C GLU A 365 10.90 87.10 53.53
N ASN A 366 9.56 87.05 53.44
CA ASN A 366 8.72 88.22 53.67
C ASN A 366 8.89 88.79 55.09
N LYS A 367 8.92 87.93 56.11
CA LYS A 367 9.16 88.34 57.51
C LYS A 367 10.55 88.95 57.68
N LEU A 368 11.59 88.36 57.08
CA LEU A 368 12.95 88.89 57.12
C LEU A 368 13.03 90.28 56.50
N ASN A 369 12.41 90.48 55.34
CA ASN A 369 12.37 91.78 54.66
C ASN A 369 11.66 92.85 55.51
N GLN A 370 10.58 92.49 56.21
CA GLN A 370 9.92 93.40 57.14
C GLN A 370 10.83 93.81 58.30
N VAL A 371 11.56 92.85 58.90
CA VAL A 371 12.52 93.12 59.98
C VAL A 371 13.67 94.01 59.50
N LEU A 372 14.20 93.77 58.29
CA LEU A 372 15.24 94.61 57.68
C LEU A 372 14.76 96.06 57.49
N GLN A 373 13.54 96.25 56.97
CA GLN A 373 12.94 97.60 56.85
C GLN A 373 12.75 98.29 58.21
N GLN A 374 12.39 97.54 59.25
CA GLN A 374 12.27 98.08 60.61
C GLN A 374 13.63 98.52 61.18
N LEU A 375 14.69 97.73 60.94
CA LEU A 375 16.08 98.05 61.33
C LEU A 375 16.66 99.27 60.60
N GLU A 376 16.34 99.45 59.32
CA GLU A 376 16.73 100.64 58.57
C GLU A 376 16.06 101.90 59.11
N LYS A 377 14.76 101.81 59.45
CA LYS A 377 14.02 102.91 60.08
C LYS A 377 14.50 103.27 61.48
N SER A 378 15.11 102.34 62.23
CA SER A 378 15.64 102.62 63.57
C SER A 378 17.07 103.20 63.59
N LYS A 379 17.71 103.34 62.43
CA LYS A 379 19.06 103.92 62.28
C LYS A 379 19.05 105.38 61.81
N GLN A 380 17.89 105.93 61.44
CA GLN A 380 17.64 107.36 61.26
C GLN A 380 17.10 107.93 62.57
#